data_AF-A0A2M7SS45-F1
#
_entry.id   AF-A0A2M7SS45-F1
#
_cell.length_a   1.000
_cell.length_b   1.000
_cell.length_c   1.000
_cell.angle_alpha   90.00
_cell.angle_beta   90.00
_cell.angle_gamma   90.00
#
_symmetry.space_group_name_H-M   'P 1'
#
loop_
_entity.id
_entity.type
_entity.pdbx_description
1 polymer ?
#
loop_
_entity_poly.entity_id
_entity_poly.type
_entity_poly.pdbx_seq_one_letter_code
_entity_poly.pdbx_strand_id
1 'polypeptide(L)'
;MRDGAAARAASDSLYTEKKGKVISTLNIVSVDLQTSTVVITRNNPAPIFLSRGEQIDCLGSESAPIGVSRNVRPAITEIPVEAGLTIVIFTDGLMNAGERRGQPMDVSTSLQAMLEDQDPSSQGISDALLNEAIHLDDGRPSD
;
A
#
# COMPACT_ATOMS: atom_id res chain seq x y z
N MET A 1 9.60 -0.07 18.53
CA MET A 1 9.71 -1.24 17.62
C MET A 1 8.73 -2.34 18.04
N ARG A 2 7.47 -2.25 17.61
CA ARG A 2 6.45 -3.29 17.85
C ARG A 2 5.98 -3.93 16.55
N ASP A 3 5.76 -3.12 15.53
CA ASP A 3 5.14 -3.58 14.28
C ASP A 3 6.10 -4.39 13.40
N GLY A 4 7.37 -3.98 13.33
CA GLY A 4 8.40 -4.78 12.68
C GLY A 4 8.63 -6.16 13.35
N ALA A 5 8.35 -6.30 14.65
CA ALA A 5 8.40 -7.60 15.32
C ALA A 5 7.14 -8.44 15.01
N ALA A 6 5.97 -7.81 14.96
CA ALA A 6 4.72 -8.46 14.58
C ALA A 6 4.75 -8.96 13.12
N ALA A 7 5.23 -8.15 12.18
CA ALA A 7 5.39 -8.54 10.78
C ALA A 7 6.33 -9.75 10.62
N ARG A 8 7.45 -9.79 11.36
CA ARG A 8 8.36 -10.94 11.39
C ARG A 8 7.68 -12.18 11.95
N ALA A 9 6.95 -12.06 13.06
CA ALA A 9 6.22 -13.17 13.64
C ALA A 9 5.16 -13.74 12.69
N ALA A 10 4.42 -12.87 11.99
CA ALA A 10 3.47 -13.29 10.96
C ALA A 10 4.16 -14.02 9.79
N SER A 11 5.30 -13.49 9.31
CA SER A 11 6.09 -14.14 8.26
C SER A 11 6.59 -15.52 8.69
N ASP A 12 7.13 -15.64 9.90
CA ASP A 12 7.68 -16.90 10.41
C ASP A 12 6.58 -17.94 10.64
N SER A 13 5.40 -17.52 11.12
CA SER A 13 4.21 -18.37 11.24
C SER A 13 3.76 -18.89 9.87
N LEU A 14 3.57 -18.00 8.89
CA LEU A 14 3.17 -18.39 7.53
C LEU A 14 4.16 -19.39 6.91
N TYR A 15 5.46 -19.10 7.00
CA TYR A 15 6.48 -20.00 6.46
C TYR A 15 6.48 -21.35 7.18
N THR A 16 6.34 -21.36 8.51
CA THR A 16 6.35 -22.60 9.31
C THR A 16 5.17 -23.50 8.95
N GLU A 17 3.98 -22.93 8.82
CA GLU A 17 2.77 -23.69 8.52
C GLU A 17 2.70 -24.15 7.06
N LYS A 18 3.12 -23.29 6.13
CA LYS A 18 2.95 -23.53 4.69
C LYS A 18 4.22 -24.03 4.01
N LYS A 19 5.36 -24.08 4.71
CA LYS A 19 6.67 -24.55 4.22
C LYS A 19 7.10 -23.88 2.91
N GLY A 20 6.87 -22.57 2.80
CA GLY A 20 7.20 -21.78 1.60
C GLY A 20 6.28 -22.00 0.40
N LYS A 21 5.17 -22.74 0.54
CA LYS A 21 4.23 -23.01 -0.56
C LYS A 21 3.16 -21.94 -0.76
N VAL A 22 3.04 -21.01 0.18
CA VAL A 22 2.08 -19.91 0.14
C VAL A 22 2.84 -18.64 0.46
N ILE A 23 2.59 -17.62 -0.35
CA ILE A 23 3.11 -16.27 -0.16
C ILE A 23 1.93 -15.33 0.10
N SER A 24 2.20 -14.22 0.78
CA SER A 24 1.22 -13.15 0.99
C SER A 24 1.95 -11.82 1.03
N THR A 25 1.28 -10.75 0.59
CA THR A 25 1.72 -9.39 0.89
C THR A 25 1.20 -8.99 2.27
N LEU A 26 1.89 -8.06 2.94
CA LEU A 26 1.51 -7.53 4.25
C LEU A 26 1.93 -6.07 4.34
N ASN A 27 1.02 -5.20 4.77
CA ASN A 27 1.32 -3.82 5.13
C ASN A 27 0.75 -3.57 6.54
N ILE A 28 1.51 -2.91 7.40
CA ILE A 28 1.07 -2.42 8.71
C ILE A 28 1.37 -0.93 8.76
N VAL A 29 0.35 -0.14 9.08
CA VAL A 29 0.50 1.29 9.35
C VAL A 29 0.06 1.58 10.76
N SER A 30 0.96 2.21 11.50
CA SER A 30 0.73 2.63 12.87
C SER A 30 0.94 4.12 12.98
N VAL A 31 -0.02 4.81 13.60
CA VAL A 31 0.09 6.22 13.92
C VAL A 31 0.36 6.34 15.42
N ASP A 32 1.52 6.83 15.78
CA ASP A 32 1.90 7.13 17.17
C ASP A 32 1.72 8.63 17.43
N LEU A 33 0.68 8.96 18.20
CA LEU A 33 0.36 10.35 18.56
C LEU A 33 1.29 10.91 19.65
N GLN A 34 1.98 10.06 20.41
CA GLN A 34 2.93 10.51 21.42
C GLN A 34 4.22 11.02 20.78
N THR A 35 4.73 10.30 19.77
CA THR A 35 5.90 10.72 18.98
C THR A 35 5.52 11.58 17.77
N SER A 36 4.23 11.68 17.44
CA SER A 36 3.74 12.32 16.21
C SER A 36 4.40 11.72 14.96
N THR A 37 4.51 10.39 14.91
CA THR A 37 5.08 9.68 13.77
C THR A 37 4.13 8.62 13.23
N VAL A 38 4.18 8.40 11.91
CA VAL A 38 3.58 7.27 11.24
C VAL A 38 4.67 6.28 10.91
N VAL A 39 4.50 5.03 11.35
CA VAL A 39 5.40 3.91 11.03
C VAL A 39 4.70 3.02 10.01
N ILE A 40 5.32 2.89 8.83
CA ILE A 40 4.85 2.07 7.72
C ILE A 40 5.78 0.86 7.63
N THR A 41 5.24 -0.33 7.90
CA THR A 41 5.96 -1.61 7.84
C THR A 41 5.42 -2.43 6.66
N ARG A 42 6.29 -2.80 5.71
CA ARG A 42 5.90 -3.40 4.43
C ARG A 42 6.62 -4.71 4.15
N ASN A 43 5.84 -5.69 3.74
CA ASN A 43 6.21 -6.89 3.02
C ASN A 43 5.32 -6.98 1.77
N ASN A 44 5.39 -5.95 0.93
CA ASN A 44 4.57 -5.79 -0.27
C ASN A 44 5.41 -5.10 -1.36
N PRO A 45 5.59 -5.73 -2.54
CA PRO A 45 6.24 -5.09 -3.67
C PRO A 45 5.48 -3.87 -4.22
N ALA A 46 4.16 -3.81 -4.03
CA ALA A 46 3.36 -2.69 -4.53
C ALA A 46 3.77 -1.37 -3.85
N PRO A 47 3.82 -0.26 -4.61
CA PRO A 47 4.20 1.03 -4.04
C PRO A 47 3.16 1.53 -3.03
N ILE A 48 3.59 2.42 -2.14
CA ILE A 48 2.69 3.22 -1.31
C ILE A 48 2.86 4.66 -1.73
N PHE A 49 1.75 5.36 -1.96
CA PHE A 49 1.78 6.79 -2.26
C PHE A 49 1.55 7.60 -0.99
N LEU A 50 2.34 8.65 -0.85
CA LEU A 50 2.23 9.65 0.20
C LEU A 50 1.89 10.98 -0.47
N SER A 51 0.95 11.73 0.08
CA SER A 51 0.73 13.12 -0.32
C SER A 51 0.91 14.06 0.87
N ARG A 52 1.50 15.22 0.60
CA ARG A 52 1.56 16.37 1.51
C ARG A 52 0.97 17.57 0.77
N GLY A 53 -0.34 17.74 0.91
CA GLY A 53 -1.11 18.59 -0.01
C GLY A 53 -1.05 18.02 -1.42
N GLU A 54 -0.66 18.83 -2.41
CA GLU A 54 -0.58 18.46 -3.83
C GLU A 54 0.70 17.69 -4.20
N GLN A 55 1.73 17.68 -3.33
CA GLN A 55 2.96 16.95 -3.62
C GLN A 55 2.77 15.47 -3.31
N ILE A 56 2.92 14.63 -4.34
CA ILE A 56 2.87 13.17 -4.22
C ILE A 56 4.28 12.60 -4.26
N ASP A 57 4.61 11.80 -3.25
CA ASP A 57 5.81 10.98 -3.18
C ASP A 57 5.45 9.49 -3.24
N CYS A 58 6.37 8.67 -3.72
CA CYS A 58 6.20 7.22 -3.78
C CYS A 58 7.24 6.52 -2.91
N LEU A 59 6.77 5.70 -1.97
CA LEU A 59 7.62 4.75 -1.25
C LEU A 59 7.80 3.49 -2.12
N GLY A 60 8.82 3.52 -2.97
CA GLY A 60 9.16 2.43 -3.90
C GLY A 60 10.27 1.49 -3.42
N SER A 61 10.71 1.57 -2.16
CA SER A 61 11.79 0.71 -1.66
C SER A 61 11.45 -0.77 -1.81
N GLU A 62 12.39 -1.59 -2.26
CA GLU A 62 12.15 -3.02 -2.45
C GLU A 62 11.67 -3.68 -1.15
N SER A 63 10.60 -4.47 -1.26
CA SER A 63 10.00 -5.19 -0.15
C SER A 63 9.49 -6.54 -0.62
N ALA A 64 10.00 -7.60 0.00
CA ALA A 64 9.62 -8.97 -0.34
C ALA A 64 8.31 -9.37 0.38
N PRO A 65 7.42 -10.13 -0.28
CA PRO A 65 6.24 -10.71 0.37
C PRO A 65 6.65 -11.71 1.46
N ILE A 66 5.77 -11.93 2.42
CA ILE A 66 5.98 -12.93 3.48
C ILE A 66 5.77 -14.35 2.94
N GLY A 67 6.39 -15.32 3.60
CA GLY A 67 6.25 -16.74 3.24
C GLY A 67 7.18 -17.24 2.13
N VAL A 68 7.93 -16.37 1.44
CA VAL A 68 8.89 -16.78 0.39
C VAL A 68 10.10 -17.56 0.95
N SER A 69 10.55 -17.20 2.15
CA SER A 69 11.70 -17.80 2.81
C SER A 69 11.62 -17.59 4.32
N ARG A 70 12.52 -18.23 5.08
CA ARG A 70 12.69 -17.93 6.51
C ARG A 70 13.31 -16.55 6.68
N ASN A 71 13.00 -15.87 7.77
CA ASN A 71 13.62 -14.60 8.17
C ASN A 71 13.40 -13.43 7.19
N VAL A 72 12.33 -13.45 6.38
CA VAL A 72 11.93 -12.28 5.59
C VAL A 72 11.78 -11.08 6.53
N ARG A 73 12.42 -9.97 6.18
CA ARG A 73 12.37 -8.73 6.94
C ARG A 73 11.43 -7.74 6.26
N PRO A 74 10.61 -7.01 7.03
CA PRO A 74 9.85 -5.90 6.46
C PRO A 74 10.78 -4.73 6.13
N ALA A 75 10.42 -3.98 5.09
CA ALA A 75 10.88 -2.61 4.93
C ALA A 75 10.11 -1.72 5.92
N ILE A 76 10.81 -0.86 6.65
CA ILE A 76 10.19 0.05 7.63
C ILE A 76 10.54 1.48 7.26
N THR A 77 9.52 2.32 7.14
CA THR A 77 9.65 3.74 6.90
C THR A 77 8.91 4.48 8.01
N GLU A 78 9.56 5.47 8.61
CA GLU A 78 8.98 6.34 9.62
C GLU A 78 8.92 7.76 9.07
N ILE A 79 7.75 8.38 9.16
CA ILE A 79 7.51 9.75 8.70
C ILE A 79 6.80 10.55 9.79
N PRO A 80 7.01 11.88 9.86
CA PRO A 80 6.25 12.73 10.78
C PRO A 80 4.76 12.77 10.41
N VAL A 81 3.91 12.83 11.43
CA VAL A 81 2.48 13.17 11.29
C VAL A 81 2.39 14.67 11.04
N GLU A 82 1.80 15.05 9.91
CA GLU A 82 1.59 16.44 9.52
C GLU A 82 0.16 16.64 9.03
N ALA A 83 -0.37 17.86 9.18
CA ALA A 83 -1.68 18.20 8.64
C ALA A 83 -1.67 18.06 7.11
N GLY A 84 -2.72 17.44 6.56
CA GLY A 84 -2.81 17.17 5.12
C GLY A 84 -1.95 15.99 4.64
N LEU A 85 -1.35 15.20 5.54
CA LEU A 85 -0.68 13.95 5.18
C LEU A 85 -1.73 12.91 4.74
N THR A 86 -1.64 12.49 3.49
CA THR A 86 -2.44 11.39 2.92
C THR A 86 -1.54 10.20 2.65
N ILE A 87 -1.97 9.00 3.05
CA ILE A 87 -1.24 7.74 2.81
C ILE A 87 -2.18 6.79 2.10
N VAL A 88 -1.83 6.39 0.87
CA VAL A 88 -2.62 5.50 0.04
C VAL A 88 -1.91 4.14 -0.08
N ILE A 89 -2.60 3.11 0.39
CA ILE A 89 -2.12 1.72 0.41
C ILE A 89 -3.19 0.83 -0.20
N PHE A 90 -2.78 -0.05 -1.08
CA PHE A 90 -3.66 -0.93 -1.84
C PHE A 90 -3.02 -2.29 -2.06
N THR A 91 -3.83 -3.21 -2.56
CA THR A 91 -3.39 -4.52 -3.05
C THR A 91 -2.99 -4.44 -4.53
N ASP A 92 -2.24 -5.42 -4.99
CA ASP A 92 -1.83 -5.59 -6.39
C ASP A 92 -3.00 -5.58 -7.38
N GLY A 93 -4.20 -6.02 -6.98
CA GLY A 93 -5.41 -5.86 -7.81
C GLY A 93 -5.63 -4.44 -8.36
N LEU A 94 -5.26 -3.40 -7.61
CA LEU A 94 -5.35 -2.01 -8.09
C LEU A 94 -4.30 -1.72 -9.20
N MET A 95 -3.09 -2.27 -9.07
CA MET A 95 -2.04 -2.14 -10.10
C MET A 95 -2.34 -2.94 -11.36
N ASN A 96 -3.00 -4.08 -11.19
CA ASN A 96 -3.32 -5.03 -12.27
C ASN A 96 -4.54 -4.57 -13.09
N ALA A 97 -5.35 -3.65 -12.56
CA ALA A 97 -6.54 -3.13 -13.22
C ALA A 97 -6.21 -2.54 -14.61
N GLY A 98 -6.96 -2.96 -15.62
CA GLY A 98 -6.78 -2.51 -17.00
C GLY A 98 -5.54 -3.03 -17.73
N GLU A 99 -4.65 -3.78 -17.06
CA GLU A 99 -3.41 -4.30 -17.66
C GLU A 99 -3.69 -5.21 -18.88
N ARG A 100 -4.69 -6.10 -18.76
CA ARG A 100 -5.12 -7.01 -19.85
C ARG A 100 -5.65 -6.28 -21.09
N ARG A 101 -6.00 -5.01 -20.94
CA ARG A 101 -6.58 -4.15 -22.00
C ARG A 101 -5.58 -3.13 -22.53
N GLY A 102 -4.37 -3.10 -22.00
CA GLY A 102 -3.34 -2.13 -22.37
C GLY A 102 -3.60 -0.71 -21.83
N GLN A 103 -4.44 -0.59 -20.80
CA GLN A 103 -4.73 0.67 -20.10
C GLN A 103 -4.50 0.47 -18.59
N PRO A 104 -3.23 0.27 -18.18
CA PRO A 104 -2.92 0.03 -16.78
C PRO A 104 -3.30 1.25 -15.92
N MET A 105 -3.73 0.98 -14.70
CA MET A 105 -4.04 2.03 -13.74
C MET A 105 -2.81 2.87 -13.40
N ASP A 106 -2.97 4.20 -13.40
CA ASP A 106 -1.96 5.15 -12.93
C ASP A 106 -2.44 5.82 -11.64
N VAL A 107 -2.23 5.12 -10.52
CA VAL A 107 -2.66 5.58 -9.19
C VAL A 107 -2.08 6.96 -8.84
N SER A 108 -0.86 7.28 -9.28
CA SER A 108 -0.22 8.56 -8.97
C SER A 108 -0.96 9.71 -9.65
N THR A 109 -1.23 9.57 -10.95
CA THR A 109 -1.94 10.58 -11.74
C THR A 109 -3.39 10.74 -11.24
N SER A 110 -4.09 9.65 -10.96
CA SER A 110 -5.45 9.69 -10.43
C SER A 110 -5.51 10.37 -9.07
N LEU A 111 -4.59 10.04 -8.16
CA LEU A 111 -4.50 10.68 -6.85
C LEU A 111 -4.21 12.18 -6.98
N GLN A 112 -3.32 12.58 -7.89
CA GLN A 112 -3.01 13.98 -8.13
C GLN A 112 -4.24 14.78 -8.57
N ALA A 113 -4.98 14.26 -9.54
CA ALA A 113 -6.20 14.90 -10.03
C ALA A 113 -7.26 15.11 -8.93
N MET A 114 -7.36 14.17 -7.97
CA MET A 114 -8.30 14.31 -6.84
C MET A 114 -7.85 15.37 -5.83
N LEU A 115 -6.55 15.46 -5.56
CA LEU A 115 -5.99 16.38 -4.58
C LEU A 115 -6.03 17.84 -5.05
N GLU A 116 -5.85 18.08 -6.35
CA GLU A 116 -5.87 19.43 -6.93
C GLU A 116 -7.24 20.12 -6.85
N ASP A 117 -8.33 19.35 -6.81
CA ASP A 117 -9.66 19.90 -7.08
C ASP A 117 -10.48 20.16 -5.80
N GLN A 118 -10.37 19.33 -4.73
CA GLN A 118 -11.43 19.27 -3.70
C GLN A 118 -11.07 18.86 -2.24
N ASP A 119 -9.80 18.86 -1.81
CA ASP A 119 -9.37 18.35 -0.46
C ASP A 119 -10.18 17.10 -0.03
N PRO A 120 -10.09 16.02 -0.82
CA PRO A 120 -11.03 14.90 -0.72
C PRO A 120 -10.86 14.13 0.59
N SER A 121 -11.98 13.66 1.14
CA SER A 121 -11.94 12.73 2.28
C SER A 121 -11.22 11.43 1.92
N SER A 122 -10.63 10.75 2.91
CA SER A 122 -9.97 9.45 2.72
C SER A 122 -10.90 8.40 2.10
N GLN A 123 -12.19 8.40 2.47
CA GLN A 123 -13.20 7.55 1.87
C GLN A 123 -13.42 7.91 0.39
N GLY A 124 -13.51 9.20 0.06
CA GLY A 124 -13.67 9.68 -1.31
C GLY A 124 -12.51 9.26 -2.22
N ILE A 125 -11.26 9.38 -1.74
CA ILE A 125 -10.08 8.91 -2.47
C ILE A 125 -10.17 7.39 -2.71
N SER A 126 -10.49 6.62 -1.67
CA SER A 126 -10.61 5.16 -1.77
C SER A 126 -11.68 4.74 -2.79
N ASP A 127 -12.86 5.36 -2.71
CA ASP A 127 -13.98 5.04 -3.60
C ASP A 127 -13.67 5.43 -5.05
N ALA A 128 -13.04 6.59 -5.28
CA ALA A 128 -12.65 7.04 -6.60
C ALA A 128 -11.62 6.10 -7.25
N LEU A 129 -10.54 5.75 -6.54
CA LEU A 129 -9.53 4.82 -7.03
C LEU A 129 -10.13 3.43 -7.32
N LEU A 130 -10.97 2.92 -6.41
CA LEU A 130 -11.62 1.63 -6.62
C LEU A 130 -12.56 1.64 -7.83
N ASN A 131 -13.37 2.69 -7.99
CA ASN A 131 -14.29 2.82 -9.13
C ASN A 131 -13.55 2.94 -10.46
N GLU A 132 -12.42 3.67 -10.48
CA GLU A 132 -11.56 3.75 -11.66
C GLU A 132 -10.99 2.38 -12.03
N ALA A 133 -10.47 1.62 -11.06
CA ALA A 133 -9.98 0.27 -11.29
C ALA A 133 -11.07 -0.66 -11.85
N ILE A 134 -12.27 -0.62 -11.27
CA ILE A 134 -13.44 -1.37 -11.76
C ILE A 134 -13.79 -0.95 -13.19
N HIS A 135 -13.73 0.35 -13.51
CA HIS A 135 -14.01 0.86 -14.84
C HIS A 135 -12.99 0.38 -15.87
N LEU A 136 -11.70 0.42 -15.53
CA LEU A 136 -10.60 -0.09 -16.37
C LEU A 136 -10.77 -1.59 -16.67
N ASP A 137 -11.45 -2.34 -15.79
CA ASP A 137 -11.77 -3.76 -15.98
C ASP A 137 -13.15 -4.03 -16.63
N ASP A 138 -13.83 -3.02 -17.19
CA ASP A 138 -15.24 -3.06 -17.68
C ASP A 138 -16.23 -3.65 -16.66
N GLY A 139 -16.09 -3.30 -15.39
CA GLY A 139 -16.94 -3.80 -14.32
C GLY A 139 -16.68 -5.26 -13.96
N ARG A 140 -15.56 -5.85 -14.39
CA ARG A 140 -15.19 -7.25 -14.10
C ARG A 140 -13.77 -7.33 -13.53
N PRO A 141 -13.59 -7.01 -12.23
CA PRO A 141 -12.31 -7.13 -11.56
C PRO A 141 -11.67 -8.49 -11.81
N SER A 142 -10.39 -8.47 -12.15
CA SER A 142 -9.66 -9.66 -12.56
C SER A 142 -8.83 -10.32 -11.46
N ASP A 143 -8.83 -9.72 -10.28
CA ASP A 143 -8.20 -10.11 -9.01
C ASP A 143 -9.19 -9.89 -7.85
#